data_AF-H1UX53-F1
#
_entry.id   AF-H1UX53-F1
#
_cell.length_a   1.000
_cell.length_b   1.000
_cell.length_c   1.000
_cell.angle_alpha   90.00
_cell.angle_beta   90.00
_cell.angle_gamma   90.00
#
_symmetry.space_group_name_H-M   'P 1'
#
loop_
_entity.id
_entity.type
_entity.pdbx_description
1 polymer ?
#
loop_
_entity_poly.entity_id
_entity_poly.type
_entity_poly.pdbx_seq_one_letter_code
_entity_poly.pdbx_strand_id
1 'polypeptide(L)'
;MDTEKGVTDVAGVPKSDRGLRIAIIAVTISSKLAHIATGILTLPYNRFYQQNTLLPILAIAKAVEDRENDEEISAQLKRWRDRKLSEFQLVQVASTLISAAVIGCFSWPPPDSLHSLSPAFWHASISFSLFSILLAASEQFIFQTLHRSPKPRNVDKELAMILYIRRSRKVEP
;
A
#
# COMPACT_ATOMS: atom_id res chain seq x y z
N MET A 1 -39.09 -32.47 41.86
CA MET A 1 -38.60 -33.06 40.61
C MET A 1 -39.49 -32.45 39.53
N ASP A 2 -39.07 -31.51 38.69
CA ASP A 2 -37.73 -31.12 38.24
C ASP A 2 -37.78 -29.65 37.80
N THR A 3 -36.79 -28.85 38.18
CA THR A 3 -36.67 -27.45 37.74
C THR A 3 -35.66 -27.37 36.61
N GLU A 4 -36.10 -26.76 35.51
CA GLU A 4 -35.41 -26.55 34.24
C GLU A 4 -33.95 -26.09 34.42
N LYS A 5 -33.01 -26.85 33.85
CA LYS A 5 -31.64 -26.39 33.63
C LYS A 5 -31.63 -25.43 32.44
N GLY A 6 -31.58 -24.14 32.76
CA GLY A 6 -31.39 -23.05 31.81
C GLY A 6 -30.12 -23.23 30.98
N VAL A 7 -30.31 -23.28 29.68
CA VAL A 7 -29.33 -23.05 28.62
C VAL A 7 -28.68 -21.68 28.83
N THR A 8 -27.34 -21.63 28.80
CA THR A 8 -26.49 -20.54 28.25
C THR A 8 -25.09 -20.59 28.87
N ASP A 9 -24.27 -21.58 28.48
CA ASP A 9 -22.82 -21.52 28.73
C ASP A 9 -22.14 -21.25 27.39
N VAL A 10 -22.00 -19.96 27.07
CA VAL A 10 -21.26 -19.48 25.90
C VAL A 10 -19.97 -18.84 26.39
N ALA A 11 -18.84 -19.47 26.06
CA ALA A 11 -17.51 -19.02 26.44
C ALA A 11 -17.21 -17.65 25.79
N GLY A 12 -16.95 -16.62 26.60
CA GLY A 12 -16.51 -15.30 26.13
C GLY A 12 -17.29 -14.10 26.67
N VAL A 13 -18.42 -14.31 27.37
CA VAL A 13 -19.20 -13.20 27.96
C VAL A 13 -18.82 -13.00 29.44
N PRO A 14 -18.31 -11.83 29.85
CA PRO A 14 -17.94 -11.58 31.24
C PRO A 14 -19.18 -11.57 32.14
N LYS A 15 -19.27 -12.55 33.07
CA LYS A 15 -20.41 -12.78 33.99
C LYS A 15 -20.53 -11.74 35.13
N SER A 16 -19.71 -10.68 35.17
CA SER A 16 -19.66 -9.71 36.27
C SER A 16 -19.48 -8.26 35.77
N ASP A 17 -20.18 -7.29 36.37
CA ASP A 17 -20.09 -5.85 36.02
C ASP A 17 -18.64 -5.34 36.09
N ARG A 18 -17.82 -5.88 37.02
CA ARG A 18 -16.38 -5.57 37.07
C ARG A 18 -15.61 -6.16 35.88
N GLY A 19 -15.94 -7.38 35.46
CA GLY A 19 -15.31 -8.02 34.30
C GLY A 19 -15.64 -7.34 32.98
N LEU A 20 -16.87 -6.85 32.84
CA LEU A 20 -17.31 -6.07 31.68
C LEU A 20 -16.56 -4.74 31.59
N ARG A 21 -16.40 -4.02 32.71
CA ARG A 21 -15.62 -2.76 32.77
C ARG A 21 -14.15 -2.98 32.40
N ILE A 22 -13.51 -4.04 32.89
CA ILE A 22 -12.12 -4.36 32.56
C ILE A 22 -11.97 -4.69 31.07
N ALA A 23 -12.91 -5.45 30.49
CA ALA A 23 -12.90 -5.77 29.06
C ALA A 23 -13.08 -4.52 28.19
N ILE A 24 -13.99 -3.61 28.55
CA ILE A 24 -14.20 -2.33 27.85
C ILE A 24 -12.94 -1.46 27.92
N ILE A 25 -12.30 -1.37 29.09
CA ILE A 25 -11.05 -0.62 29.26
C ILE A 25 -9.94 -1.23 28.42
N ALA A 26 -9.79 -2.56 28.41
CA ALA A 26 -8.80 -3.25 27.60
C ALA A 26 -8.99 -3.03 26.09
N VAL A 27 -10.23 -3.11 25.59
CA VAL A 27 -10.57 -2.84 24.18
C VAL A 27 -10.33 -1.37 23.82
N THR A 28 -10.63 -0.45 24.73
CA THR A 28 -10.41 0.98 24.48
C THR A 28 -8.92 1.32 24.46
N ILE A 29 -8.14 0.72 25.36
CA ILE A 29 -6.67 0.89 25.38
C ILE A 29 -6.05 0.25 24.14
N SER A 30 -6.48 -0.95 23.73
CA SER A 30 -5.95 -1.60 22.53
C SER A 30 -6.27 -0.80 21.25
N SER A 31 -7.47 -0.23 21.15
CA SER A 31 -7.85 0.65 20.05
C SER A 31 -6.98 1.91 20.00
N LYS A 32 -6.76 2.58 21.13
CA LYS A 32 -5.89 3.78 21.18
C LYS A 32 -4.43 3.45 20.85
N LEU A 33 -3.92 2.33 21.38
CA LEU A 33 -2.56 1.88 21.09
C LEU A 33 -2.40 1.51 19.62
N ALA A 34 -3.40 0.87 19.01
CA ALA A 34 -3.44 0.58 17.59
C ALA A 34 -3.38 1.88 16.76
N HIS A 35 -4.18 2.90 17.09
CA HIS A 35 -4.14 4.18 16.37
C HIS A 35 -2.80 4.91 16.48
N ILE A 36 -2.17 4.89 17.67
CA ILE A 36 -0.85 5.50 17.88
C ILE A 36 0.21 4.71 17.09
N ALA A 37 0.17 3.38 17.15
CA ALA A 37 1.07 2.52 16.39
C ALA A 37 0.89 2.72 14.88
N THR A 38 -0.35 2.80 14.38
CA THR A 38 -0.62 3.11 12.97
C THR A 38 -0.08 4.50 12.61
N GLY A 39 -0.26 5.51 13.45
CA GLY A 39 0.28 6.85 13.22
C GLY A 39 1.80 6.87 13.14
N ILE A 40 2.48 6.17 14.05
CA ILE A 40 3.95 6.06 14.06
C ILE A 40 4.46 5.23 12.88
N LEU A 41 3.77 4.15 12.51
CA LEU A 41 4.14 3.28 11.40
C LEU A 41 3.93 3.98 10.03
N THR A 42 2.89 4.82 9.94
CA THR A 42 2.55 5.56 8.70
C THR A 42 3.30 6.88 8.57
N LEU A 43 3.83 7.45 9.64
CA LEU A 43 4.65 8.67 9.63
C LEU A 43 5.90 8.59 8.73
N PRO A 44 6.79 7.59 8.87
CA PRO A 44 7.94 7.45 8.00
C PRO A 44 7.47 7.21 6.56
N TYR A 45 6.41 6.42 6.36
CA TYR A 45 5.83 6.18 5.04
C TYR A 45 5.37 7.49 4.38
N ASN A 46 4.66 8.36 5.11
CA ASN A 46 4.21 9.66 4.61
C ASN A 46 5.39 10.58 4.27
N ARG A 47 6.44 10.60 5.10
CA ARG A 47 7.65 11.37 4.80
C ARG A 47 8.38 10.86 3.55
N PHE A 48 8.53 9.54 3.43
CA PHE A 48 9.13 8.93 2.24
C PHE A 48 8.30 9.20 0.99
N TYR A 49 6.97 9.13 1.10
CA TYR A 49 6.06 9.46 0.00
C TYR A 49 6.21 10.92 -0.46
N GLN A 50 6.27 11.86 0.50
CA GLN A 50 6.44 13.28 0.18
C GLN A 50 7.76 13.54 -0.56
N GLN A 51 8.87 12.95 -0.07
CA GLN A 51 10.20 13.19 -0.62
C GLN A 51 10.45 12.49 -1.96
N ASN A 52 10.04 11.23 -2.09
CA ASN A 52 10.36 10.41 -3.26
C ASN A 52 9.33 10.52 -4.39
N THR A 53 8.11 10.99 -4.10
CA THR A 53 7.01 10.99 -5.08
C THR A 53 6.40 12.37 -5.25
N LEU A 54 5.97 13.02 -4.17
CA LEU A 54 5.21 14.27 -4.27
C LEU A 54 6.07 15.46 -4.73
N LEU A 55 7.21 15.70 -4.09
CA LEU A 55 8.08 16.84 -4.42
C LEU A 55 8.64 16.77 -5.86
N PRO A 56 9.15 15.62 -6.36
CA PRO A 56 9.63 15.54 -7.74
C PRO A 56 8.53 15.76 -8.78
N ILE A 57 7.32 15.26 -8.54
CA ILE A 57 6.18 15.44 -9.45
C ILE A 57 5.75 16.91 -9.47
N LEU A 58 5.70 17.58 -8.32
CA LEU A 58 5.40 19.01 -8.25
C LEU A 58 6.48 19.85 -8.94
N ALA A 59 7.75 19.48 -8.81
CA ALA A 59 8.84 20.16 -9.50
C ALA A 59 8.70 20.05 -11.02
N ILE A 60 8.37 18.85 -11.54
CA ILE A 60 8.11 18.64 -12.97
C ILE A 60 6.86 19.41 -13.42
N ALA A 61 5.78 19.37 -12.64
CA ALA A 61 4.54 20.09 -12.96
C ALA A 61 4.77 21.61 -13.03
N LYS A 62 5.58 22.14 -12.11
CA LYS A 62 5.98 23.55 -12.11
C LYS A 62 6.85 23.90 -13.32
N ALA A 63 7.81 23.05 -13.68
CA ALA A 63 8.63 23.26 -14.89
C ALA A 63 7.77 23.31 -16.18
N VAL A 64 6.71 22.49 -16.24
CA VAL A 64 5.72 22.51 -17.34
C VAL A 64 4.89 23.80 -17.33
N GLU A 65 4.46 24.27 -16.15
CA GLU A 65 3.68 25.50 -16.00
C GLU A 65 4.50 26.75 -16.37
N ASP A 66 5.78 26.78 -15.96
CA ASP A 66 6.74 27.84 -16.26
C ASP A 66 7.21 27.82 -17.73
N ARG A 67 6.72 26.88 -18.55
CA ARG A 67 7.09 26.66 -19.96
C ARG A 67 8.61 26.56 -20.17
N GLU A 68 9.29 25.88 -19.26
CA GLU A 68 10.70 25.53 -19.47
C GLU A 68 10.86 24.66 -20.72
N ASN A 69 12.07 24.62 -21.27
CA ASN A 69 12.36 23.87 -22.49
C ASN A 69 11.94 22.39 -22.33
N ASP A 70 11.22 21.86 -23.32
CA ASP A 70 10.72 20.48 -23.33
C ASP A 70 11.83 19.44 -23.09
N GLU A 71 13.06 19.76 -23.52
CA GLU A 71 14.24 18.92 -23.26
C GLU A 71 14.57 18.79 -21.77
N GLU A 72 14.49 19.88 -21.00
CA GLU A 72 14.79 19.87 -19.56
C GLU A 72 13.70 19.13 -18.78
N ILE A 73 12.43 19.35 -19.15
CA ILE A 73 11.29 18.62 -18.58
C ILE A 73 11.44 17.12 -18.85
N SER A 74 11.81 16.74 -20.08
CA SER A 74 12.03 15.34 -20.44
C SER A 74 13.21 14.72 -19.67
N ALA A 75 14.27 15.49 -19.41
CA ALA A 75 15.42 15.06 -18.63
C ALA A 75 15.06 14.85 -17.16
N GLN A 76 14.29 15.75 -16.56
CA GLN A 76 13.80 15.61 -15.19
C GLN A 76 12.86 14.41 -15.01
N LEU A 77 11.96 14.19 -15.98
CA LEU A 77 11.08 13.04 -15.98
C LEU A 77 11.86 11.72 -16.12
N LYS A 78 12.89 11.70 -16.97
CA LYS A 78 13.79 10.55 -17.14
C LYS A 78 14.51 10.23 -15.83
N ARG A 79 15.09 11.23 -15.17
CA ARG A 79 15.77 11.08 -13.86
C ARG A 79 14.84 10.60 -12.76
N TRP A 80 13.60 11.11 -12.70
CA TRP A 80 12.61 10.64 -11.72
C TRP A 80 12.24 9.17 -11.95
N ARG A 81 11.99 8.81 -13.21
CA ARG A 81 11.68 7.43 -13.59
C ARG A 81 12.82 6.47 -13.26
N ASP A 82 14.06 6.82 -13.59
CA ASP A 82 15.22 5.95 -13.34
C ASP A 82 15.42 5.71 -11.83
N ARG A 83 15.14 6.72 -10.99
CA ARG A 83 15.08 6.55 -9.52
C ARG A 83 13.97 5.60 -9.09
N LYS A 84 12.76 5.73 -9.65
CA LYS A 84 11.64 4.83 -9.35
C LYS A 84 11.92 3.38 -9.76
N LEU A 85 12.61 3.17 -10.87
CA LEU A 85 13.01 1.83 -11.30
C LEU A 85 13.95 1.16 -10.30
N SER A 86 14.92 1.91 -9.77
CA SER A 86 15.82 1.43 -8.71
C SER A 86 15.07 1.10 -7.42
N GLU A 87 14.08 1.92 -7.02
CA GLU A 87 13.23 1.63 -5.86
C GLU A 87 12.48 0.29 -6.02
N PHE A 88 11.90 0.02 -7.19
CA PHE A 88 11.20 -1.26 -7.42
C PHE A 88 12.11 -2.47 -7.37
N GLN A 89 13.35 -2.35 -7.85
CA GLN A 89 14.34 -3.44 -7.74
C GLN A 89 14.67 -3.74 -6.28
N LEU A 90 14.84 -2.69 -5.45
CA LEU A 90 15.07 -2.87 -4.02
C LEU A 90 13.87 -3.55 -3.34
N VAL A 91 12.63 -3.18 -3.69
CA VAL A 91 11.42 -3.82 -3.17
C VAL A 91 11.37 -5.30 -3.55
N GLN A 92 11.67 -5.65 -4.81
CA GLN A 92 11.70 -7.06 -5.24
C GLN A 92 12.73 -7.88 -4.46
N VAL A 93 13.94 -7.34 -4.28
CA VAL A 93 15.00 -8.02 -3.51
C VAL A 93 14.58 -8.17 -2.04
N ALA A 94 14.08 -7.10 -1.42
CA ALA A 94 13.63 -7.13 -0.03
C ALA A 94 12.50 -8.15 0.17
N SER A 95 11.48 -8.14 -0.69
CA SER A 95 10.37 -9.10 -0.63
C SER A 95 10.87 -10.53 -0.85
N THR A 96 11.81 -10.76 -1.77
CA THR A 96 12.41 -12.09 -1.96
C THR A 96 13.13 -12.58 -0.69
N LEU A 97 13.89 -11.72 -0.02
CA LEU A 97 14.56 -12.04 1.24
C LEU A 97 13.57 -12.32 2.38
N ILE A 98 12.49 -11.55 2.48
CA ILE A 98 11.42 -11.78 3.46
C ILE A 98 10.75 -13.13 3.19
N SER A 99 10.41 -13.44 1.94
CA SER A 99 9.86 -14.76 1.57
C SER A 99 10.79 -15.90 1.99
N ALA A 100 12.08 -15.79 1.70
CA ALA A 100 13.07 -16.80 2.06
C ALA A 100 13.18 -16.96 3.59
N ALA A 101 13.18 -15.85 4.34
CA ALA A 101 13.20 -15.87 5.79
C ALA A 101 11.95 -16.55 6.37
N VAL A 102 10.75 -16.22 5.88
CA VAL A 102 9.51 -16.85 6.35
C VAL A 102 9.48 -18.34 6.02
N ILE A 103 9.96 -18.74 4.84
CA ILE A 103 10.10 -20.17 4.49
C ILE A 103 11.06 -20.86 5.45
N GLY A 104 12.18 -20.23 5.81
CA GLY A 104 13.11 -20.73 6.82
C GLY A 104 12.46 -20.93 8.19
N CYS A 105 11.57 -20.04 8.60
CA CYS A 105 10.83 -20.15 9.86
C CYS A 105 9.87 -21.35 9.92
N PHE A 106 9.44 -21.93 8.79
CA PHE A 106 8.66 -23.18 8.80
C PHE A 106 9.47 -24.40 9.25
N SER A 107 10.81 -24.31 9.25
CA SER A 107 11.67 -25.40 9.74
C SER A 107 11.72 -25.48 11.27
N TRP A 108 11.23 -24.47 11.99
CA TRP A 108 11.26 -24.45 13.45
C TRP A 108 10.20 -25.35 14.06
N PRO A 109 10.53 -26.08 15.15
CA PRO A 109 9.57 -26.93 15.83
C PRO A 109 8.44 -26.05 16.40
N PRO A 110 7.17 -26.37 16.09
CA PRO A 110 6.04 -25.60 16.60
C PRO A 110 5.97 -25.75 18.12
N PRO A 111 5.83 -24.66 18.90
CA PRO A 111 5.56 -24.76 20.32
C PRO A 111 4.19 -25.43 20.54
N ASP A 112 4.10 -26.40 21.44
CA ASP A 112 2.89 -27.18 21.76
C ASP A 112 1.67 -26.35 22.23
N SER A 113 1.79 -25.02 22.33
CA SER A 113 0.77 -24.10 22.87
C SER A 113 0.31 -23.01 21.90
N LEU A 114 0.74 -23.02 20.62
CA LEU A 114 0.40 -21.94 19.69
C LEU A 114 -0.93 -22.17 18.94
N HIS A 115 -1.99 -21.62 19.52
CA HIS A 115 -3.27 -21.32 18.88
C HIS A 115 -3.12 -20.77 17.45
N SER A 116 -4.02 -21.19 16.54
CA SER A 116 -4.02 -21.14 15.06
C SER A 116 -3.67 -19.81 14.34
N LEU A 117 -3.38 -18.74 15.07
CA LEU A 117 -2.99 -17.44 14.55
C LEU A 117 -1.58 -17.42 13.94
N SER A 118 -0.64 -18.17 14.51
CA SER A 118 0.74 -18.20 13.98
C SER A 118 0.82 -18.76 12.56
N PRO A 119 0.27 -19.96 12.26
CA PRO A 119 0.28 -20.48 10.89
C PRO A 119 -0.40 -19.54 9.88
N ALA A 120 -1.53 -18.94 10.25
CA ALA A 120 -2.25 -18.00 9.39
C ALA A 120 -1.39 -16.76 9.06
N PHE A 121 -0.65 -16.23 10.03
CA PHE A 121 0.21 -15.07 9.83
C PHE A 121 1.41 -15.39 8.93
N TRP A 122 1.94 -16.62 8.98
CA TRP A 122 3.06 -17.05 8.14
C TRP A 122 2.62 -17.17 6.68
N HIS A 123 1.47 -17.81 6.43
CA HIS A 123 0.90 -17.90 5.08
C HIS A 123 0.49 -16.53 4.52
N ALA A 124 -0.07 -15.65 5.34
CA ALA A 124 -0.38 -14.27 4.94
C ALA A 124 0.90 -13.51 4.55
N SER A 125 1.97 -13.60 5.34
CA SER A 125 3.24 -12.90 5.05
C SER A 125 3.88 -13.33 3.73
N ILE A 126 3.84 -14.62 3.38
CA ILE A 126 4.30 -15.11 2.07
C ILE A 126 3.43 -14.57 0.94
N SER A 127 2.10 -14.60 1.13
CA SER A 127 1.16 -14.11 0.12
C SER A 127 1.36 -12.62 -0.16
N PHE A 128 1.54 -11.80 0.89
CA PHE A 128 1.86 -10.38 0.76
C PHE A 128 3.21 -10.14 0.10
N SER A 129 4.22 -10.95 0.41
CA SER A 129 5.54 -10.83 -0.20
C SER A 129 5.52 -11.14 -1.70
N LEU A 130 4.84 -12.23 -2.10
CA LEU A 130 4.64 -12.58 -3.51
C LEU A 130 3.86 -11.49 -4.24
N PHE A 131 2.80 -10.97 -3.63
CA PHE A 131 2.04 -9.86 -4.20
C PHE A 131 2.91 -8.62 -4.40
N SER A 132 3.76 -8.28 -3.42
CA SER A 132 4.70 -7.17 -3.53
C SER A 132 5.68 -7.33 -4.70
N ILE A 133 6.21 -8.54 -4.93
CA ILE A 133 7.10 -8.84 -6.06
C ILE A 133 6.36 -8.65 -7.39
N LEU A 134 5.15 -9.20 -7.52
CA LEU A 134 4.34 -9.10 -8.73
C LEU A 134 3.93 -7.65 -9.02
N LEU A 135 3.54 -6.90 -8.00
CA LEU A 135 3.18 -5.49 -8.14
C LEU A 135 4.38 -4.67 -8.61
N ALA A 136 5.53 -4.79 -7.94
CA ALA A 136 6.76 -4.12 -8.34
C ALA A 136 7.20 -4.50 -9.77
N ALA A 137 7.05 -5.77 -10.16
CA ALA A 137 7.36 -6.23 -11.52
C ALA A 137 6.42 -5.63 -12.58
N SER A 138 5.12 -5.55 -12.28
CA SER A 138 4.15 -4.97 -13.21
C SER A 138 4.36 -3.46 -13.40
N GLU A 139 4.69 -2.73 -12.33
CA GLU A 139 5.03 -1.30 -12.40
C GLU A 139 6.33 -1.07 -13.19
N GLN A 140 7.37 -1.88 -12.96
CA GLN A 140 8.60 -1.85 -13.77
C GLN A 140 8.33 -2.09 -15.25
N PHE A 141 7.49 -3.07 -15.58
CA PHE A 141 7.12 -3.38 -16.97
C PHE A 141 6.43 -2.19 -17.66
N ILE A 142 5.52 -1.49 -16.96
CA ILE A 142 4.87 -0.28 -17.48
C ILE A 142 5.91 0.82 -17.77
N PHE A 143 6.88 1.06 -16.87
CA PHE A 143 7.89 2.08 -17.10
C PHE A 143 8.89 1.73 -18.22
N GLN A 144 9.22 0.45 -18.37
CA GLN A 144 10.07 -0.01 -19.47
C GLN A 144 9.37 0.02 -20.82
N THR A 145 8.07 -0.29 -20.87
CA THR A 145 7.27 -0.14 -22.10
C THR A 145 7.11 1.32 -22.49
N LEU A 146 6.94 2.22 -21.51
CA LEU A 146 6.90 3.67 -21.76
C LEU A 146 8.23 4.20 -22.32
N HIS A 147 9.38 3.67 -21.87
CA HIS A 147 10.72 4.02 -22.39
C HIS A 147 10.83 3.78 -23.90
N ARG A 148 10.08 2.83 -24.44
CA ARG A 148 10.13 2.43 -25.85
C ARG A 148 9.24 3.27 -26.76
N SER A 149 8.53 4.28 -26.27
CA SER A 149 7.80 5.25 -27.10
C SER A 149 8.72 6.42 -27.48
N PRO A 150 9.38 6.40 -28.66
CA PRO A 150 10.35 7.43 -29.05
C PRO A 150 9.65 8.58 -29.80
N LYS A 151 8.33 8.49 -29.99
CA LYS A 151 7.55 9.55 -30.60
C LYS A 151 6.91 10.35 -29.47
N PRO A 152 7.10 11.69 -29.42
CA PRO A 152 6.15 12.53 -28.70
C PRO A 152 4.78 12.18 -29.28
N ARG A 153 3.97 11.49 -28.48
CA ARG A 153 2.58 11.25 -28.84
C ARG A 153 2.00 12.65 -28.94
N ASN A 154 1.53 13.03 -30.12
CA ASN A 154 0.93 14.33 -30.39
C ASN A 154 -0.41 14.38 -29.64
N VAL A 155 -0.31 14.52 -28.32
CA VAL A 155 -1.41 14.59 -27.37
C VAL A 155 -2.22 15.85 -27.61
N ASP A 156 -1.68 16.84 -28.34
CA ASP A 156 -2.42 18.03 -28.75
C ASP A 156 -3.67 17.68 -29.55
N LYS A 157 -3.63 16.65 -30.41
CA LYS A 157 -4.82 16.20 -31.15
C LYS A 157 -5.86 15.53 -30.26
N GLU A 158 -5.41 14.70 -29.32
CA GLU A 158 -6.31 14.02 -28.38
C GLU A 158 -6.88 14.99 -27.34
N LEU A 159 -6.06 15.91 -26.86
CA LEU A 159 -6.44 16.98 -25.93
C LEU A 159 -7.37 17.97 -26.64
N ALA A 160 -7.08 18.35 -27.88
CA ALA A 160 -7.98 19.17 -28.70
C ALA A 160 -9.31 18.45 -28.96
N MET A 161 -9.29 17.13 -29.21
CA MET A 161 -10.51 16.34 -29.35
C MET A 161 -11.32 16.28 -28.05
N ILE A 162 -10.67 16.05 -26.90
CA ILE A 162 -11.31 16.04 -25.58
C ILE A 162 -11.87 17.43 -25.23
N LEU A 163 -11.13 18.51 -25.52
CA LEU A 163 -11.57 19.88 -25.33
C LEU A 163 -12.70 20.26 -26.30
N TYR A 164 -12.68 19.76 -27.54
CA TYR A 164 -13.76 19.92 -28.51
C TYR A 164 -15.03 19.20 -28.04
N ILE A 165 -14.93 17.96 -27.57
CA ILE A 165 -16.06 17.21 -26.99
C ILE A 165 -16.60 17.91 -25.75
N ARG A 166 -15.73 18.46 -24.88
CA ARG A 166 -16.16 19.25 -23.72
C ARG A 166 -16.85 20.56 -24.14
N ARG A 167 -16.39 21.18 -25.22
CA ARG A 167 -16.97 22.40 -25.78
C ARG A 167 -18.32 22.13 -26.44
N SER A 168 -18.46 21.04 -27.20
CA SER A 168 -19.72 20.64 -27.83
C SER A 168 -20.77 20.25 -26.78
N ARG A 169 -20.37 19.63 -25.67
CA ARG A 169 -21.28 19.31 -24.55
C ARG A 169 -21.80 20.51 -23.77
N LYS A 170 -21.17 21.69 -23.92
CA LYS A 170 -21.65 22.95 -23.33
C LYS A 170 -22.54 23.75 -24.28
N VAL A 171 -22.78 23.24 -25.49
CA VAL A 171 -23.64 23.85 -26.51
C VAL A 171 -24.85 22.93 -26.70
N GLU A 172 -25.62 22.72 -25.64
CA GLU A 172 -27.04 22.40 -25.75
C GLU A 172 -27.76 23.34 -24.76
N PRO A 173 -28.66 24.22 -25.23
CA PRO A 173 -29.49 25.06 -24.38
C PRO A 173 -30.55 24.27 -23.60
#